data_AF-A0A7W4GHJ6-F1
#
_entry.id   AF-A0A7W4GHJ6-F1
#
_cell.length_a   1.000
_cell.length_b   1.000
_cell.length_c   1.000
_cell.angle_alpha   90.00
_cell.angle_beta   90.00
_cell.angle_gamma   90.00
#
_symmetry.space_group_name_H-M   'P 1'
#
loop_
_entity.id
_entity.type
_entity.pdbx_description
1 polymer ?
#
loop_
_entity_poly.entity_id
_entity_poly.type
_entity_poly.pdbx_seq_one_letter_code
_entity_poly.pdbx_strand_id
1 'polypeptide(L)'
;IHAYSSIHDDLPAMDNDALRRGQPTVHIAFDEATAILAGDALQTLAFEIITAPCNDLHPQQQLAMVRVLAQASGYQGMCGGQAIDLSATDHNINLDRLTELHNKKTGALISCAVELALIAANVPDDHYKLMMKYAHTLGLAFQVQDDILDITASTEELGKPQGSDQQSNKSTFPKLLGLDGAKACAEQLIQDALSALTKLPYNSQLIADFAHYIIERRL
;
A
#
# COMPACT_ATOMS: atom_id res chain seq x y z
N ILE A 1 -0.30 8.02 8.52
CA ILE A 1 -0.87 7.78 7.17
C ILE A 1 -1.52 6.39 7.07
N HIS A 2 -0.78 5.30 6.92
CA HIS A 2 -1.37 3.95 6.76
C HIS A 2 -2.42 3.59 7.83
N ALA A 3 -2.21 3.96 9.10
CA ALA A 3 -3.21 3.72 10.14
C ALA A 3 -4.51 4.49 9.93
N TYR A 4 -4.46 5.76 9.47
CA TYR A 4 -5.70 6.50 9.20
C TYR A 4 -6.46 5.86 8.05
N SER A 5 -5.74 5.43 7.01
CA SER A 5 -6.39 4.91 5.81
C SER A 5 -7.19 3.67 6.12
N SER A 6 -6.65 2.75 6.93
CA SER A 6 -7.41 1.59 7.41
C SER A 6 -8.63 1.96 8.24
N ILE A 7 -8.51 2.94 9.16
CA ILE A 7 -9.65 3.37 10.00
C ILE A 7 -10.79 3.92 9.15
N HIS A 8 -10.48 4.74 8.14
CA HIS A 8 -11.50 5.30 7.25
C HIS A 8 -12.06 4.24 6.29
N ASP A 9 -11.21 3.37 5.74
CA ASP A 9 -11.60 2.24 4.88
C ASP A 9 -12.60 1.30 5.57
N ASP A 10 -12.49 1.12 6.89
CA ASP A 10 -13.40 0.31 7.71
C ASP A 10 -14.79 0.92 7.94
N LEU A 11 -15.02 2.21 7.64
CA LEU A 11 -16.29 2.87 7.98
C LEU A 11 -17.49 2.27 7.23
N PRO A 12 -18.73 2.40 7.75
CA PRO A 12 -19.93 1.88 7.10
C PRO A 12 -20.19 2.40 5.68
N ALA A 13 -19.71 3.61 5.37
CA ALA A 13 -19.82 4.20 4.03
C ALA A 13 -18.73 3.73 3.05
N MET A 14 -17.81 2.89 3.50
CA MET A 14 -16.64 2.39 2.78
C MET A 14 -16.75 0.85 2.69
N ASP A 15 -15.79 0.09 3.25
CA ASP A 15 -15.84 -1.37 3.21
C ASP A 15 -16.72 -1.98 4.34
N ASN A 16 -17.13 -1.17 5.34
CA ASN A 16 -18.01 -1.59 6.45
C ASN A 16 -17.52 -2.84 7.20
N ASP A 17 -16.20 -2.95 7.37
CA ASP A 17 -15.55 -4.08 8.02
C ASP A 17 -15.74 -4.02 9.55
N ALA A 18 -16.08 -5.16 10.17
CA ALA A 18 -16.26 -5.25 11.62
C ALA A 18 -14.96 -5.59 12.37
N LEU A 19 -13.95 -6.15 11.69
CA LEU A 19 -12.68 -6.60 12.26
C LEU A 19 -11.49 -6.11 11.46
N ARG A 20 -10.44 -5.68 12.16
CA ARG A 20 -9.15 -5.32 11.59
C ARG A 20 -8.04 -5.77 12.53
N ARG A 21 -7.04 -6.50 12.01
CA ARG A 21 -5.91 -7.04 12.80
C ARG A 21 -6.37 -7.88 14.01
N GLY A 22 -7.45 -8.64 13.83
CA GLY A 22 -8.02 -9.50 14.88
C GLY A 22 -8.73 -8.77 16.02
N GLN A 23 -9.00 -7.47 15.88
CA GLN A 23 -9.74 -6.66 16.85
C GLN A 23 -10.93 -5.96 16.19
N PRO A 24 -11.96 -5.54 16.95
CA PRO A 24 -13.03 -4.72 16.41
C PRO A 24 -12.49 -3.44 15.76
N THR A 25 -13.06 -3.06 14.62
CA THR A 25 -12.71 -1.79 13.95
C THR A 25 -13.06 -0.60 14.83
N VAL A 26 -12.42 0.55 14.58
CA VAL A 26 -12.56 1.73 15.48
C VAL A 26 -14.01 2.18 15.60
N HIS A 27 -14.78 2.13 14.50
CA HIS A 27 -16.19 2.53 14.52
C HIS A 27 -17.09 1.55 15.30
N ILE A 28 -16.67 0.28 15.44
CA ILE A 28 -17.35 -0.74 16.25
C ILE A 28 -16.95 -0.64 17.72
N ALA A 29 -15.67 -0.45 18.01
CA ALA A 29 -15.16 -0.36 19.37
C ALA A 29 -15.56 0.95 20.08
N PHE A 30 -15.77 2.02 19.30
CA PHE A 30 -16.15 3.33 19.77
C PHE A 30 -17.45 3.76 19.06
N ASP A 31 -17.34 4.67 18.08
CA ASP A 31 -18.42 5.11 17.21
C ASP A 31 -17.85 5.69 15.90
N GLU A 32 -18.72 5.95 14.91
CA GLU A 32 -18.31 6.50 13.61
C GLU A 32 -17.62 7.86 13.73
N ALA A 33 -18.11 8.75 14.60
CA ALA A 33 -17.55 10.08 14.78
C ALA A 33 -16.10 10.01 15.29
N THR A 34 -15.85 9.13 16.26
CA THR A 34 -14.52 8.86 16.83
C THR A 34 -13.60 8.26 15.77
N ALA A 35 -14.08 7.32 14.95
CA ALA A 35 -13.29 6.74 13.88
C ALA A 35 -12.87 7.79 12.83
N ILE A 36 -13.81 8.63 12.40
CA ILE A 36 -13.51 9.73 11.46
C ILE A 36 -12.45 10.66 12.05
N LEU A 37 -12.66 11.16 13.27
CA LEU A 37 -11.76 12.10 13.93
C LEU A 37 -10.39 11.49 14.26
N ALA A 38 -10.34 10.20 14.61
CA ALA A 38 -9.08 9.48 14.83
C ALA A 38 -8.28 9.37 13.53
N GLY A 39 -8.94 9.07 12.40
CA GLY A 39 -8.29 9.07 11.10
C GLY A 39 -7.76 10.45 10.72
N ASP A 40 -8.58 11.50 10.85
CA ASP A 40 -8.19 12.89 10.58
C ASP A 40 -6.97 13.29 11.41
N ALA A 41 -6.99 13.02 12.72
CA ALA A 41 -5.89 13.33 13.62
C ALA A 41 -4.61 12.54 13.28
N LEU A 42 -4.72 11.25 12.91
CA LEU A 42 -3.57 10.43 12.52
C LEU A 42 -2.97 10.86 11.17
N GLN A 43 -3.77 11.42 10.27
CA GLN A 43 -3.26 12.05 9.07
C GLN A 43 -2.46 13.30 9.41
N THR A 44 -3.02 14.21 10.24
CA THR A 44 -2.35 15.43 10.68
C THR A 44 -1.07 15.13 11.47
N LEU A 45 -1.11 14.16 12.38
CA LEU A 45 0.04 13.74 13.19
C LEU A 45 1.21 13.28 12.31
N ALA A 46 0.95 12.63 11.17
CA ALA A 46 2.02 12.25 10.26
C ALA A 46 2.78 13.46 9.70
N PHE A 47 2.09 14.57 9.44
CA PHE A 47 2.72 15.82 9.01
C PHE A 47 3.44 16.54 10.15
N GLU A 48 2.93 16.46 11.38
CA GLU A 48 3.64 16.93 12.56
C GLU A 48 4.96 16.17 12.75
N ILE A 49 4.94 14.84 12.69
CA ILE A 49 6.13 13.99 12.82
C ILE A 49 7.15 14.30 11.73
N ILE A 50 6.73 14.36 10.45
CA ILE A 50 7.66 14.54 9.34
C ILE A 50 8.25 15.95 9.28
N THR A 51 7.62 16.94 9.93
CA THR A 51 8.10 18.33 10.02
C THR A 51 8.87 18.62 11.32
N ALA A 52 8.94 17.65 12.24
CA ALA A 52 9.71 17.80 13.47
C ALA A 52 11.21 18.04 13.18
N PRO A 53 11.89 18.93 13.91
CA PRO A 53 13.31 19.21 13.66
C PRO A 53 14.18 17.95 13.73
N CYS A 54 15.01 17.75 12.71
CA CYS A 54 15.96 16.65 12.62
C CYS A 54 17.34 17.21 12.24
N ASN A 55 18.34 17.00 13.11
CA ASN A 55 19.68 17.58 12.92
C ASN A 55 20.42 17.00 11.71
N ASP A 56 20.05 15.80 11.28
CA ASP A 56 20.70 15.07 10.17
C ASP A 56 20.08 15.38 8.80
N LEU A 57 19.03 16.23 8.75
CA LEU A 57 18.33 16.57 7.52
C LEU A 57 18.40 18.08 7.23
N HIS A 58 18.67 18.41 5.97
CA HIS A 58 18.49 19.77 5.49
C HIS A 58 17.00 20.13 5.37
N PRO A 59 16.61 21.39 5.64
CA PRO A 59 15.21 21.84 5.48
C PRO A 59 14.61 21.52 4.10
N GLN A 60 15.42 21.57 3.04
CA GLN A 60 15.00 21.22 1.69
C GLN A 60 14.65 19.73 1.53
N GLN A 61 15.39 18.83 2.19
CA GLN A 61 15.07 17.40 2.21
C GLN A 61 13.75 17.17 2.93
N GLN A 62 13.56 17.82 4.09
CA GLN A 62 12.32 17.69 4.86
C GLN A 62 11.10 18.24 4.09
N LEU A 63 11.25 19.35 3.37
CA LEU A 63 10.20 19.88 2.50
C LEU A 63 9.88 18.92 1.33
N ALA A 64 10.90 18.30 0.74
CA ALA A 64 10.71 17.29 -0.30
C ALA A 64 9.96 16.06 0.25
N MET A 65 10.31 15.61 1.46
CA MET A 65 9.61 14.52 2.16
C MET A 65 8.13 14.85 2.40
N VAL A 66 7.81 16.05 2.89
CA VAL A 66 6.42 16.52 3.08
C VAL A 66 5.65 16.47 1.76
N ARG A 67 6.25 16.96 0.68
CA ARG A 67 5.63 16.95 -0.65
C ARG A 67 5.35 15.51 -1.13
N VAL A 68 6.33 14.61 -1.03
CA VAL A 68 6.16 13.21 -1.43
C VAL A 68 5.04 12.55 -0.61
N LEU A 69 5.04 12.71 0.71
CA LEU A 69 4.01 12.16 1.59
C LEU A 69 2.61 12.68 1.21
N ALA A 70 2.49 13.99 0.94
CA ALA A 70 1.22 14.60 0.55
C ALA A 70 0.72 14.08 -0.81
N GLN A 71 1.61 13.96 -1.81
CA GLN A 71 1.25 13.43 -3.14
C GLN A 71 0.84 11.95 -3.07
N ALA A 72 1.61 11.13 -2.36
CA ALA A 72 1.36 9.71 -2.20
C ALA A 72 0.09 9.42 -1.40
N SER A 73 -0.24 10.26 -0.42
CA SER A 73 -1.45 10.08 0.40
C SER A 73 -2.70 10.66 -0.27
N GLY A 74 -2.58 11.74 -1.03
CA GLY A 74 -3.71 12.48 -1.58
C GLY A 74 -4.32 11.90 -2.85
N TYR A 75 -5.03 12.74 -3.61
CA TYR A 75 -5.72 12.36 -4.86
C TYR A 75 -4.79 11.76 -5.93
N GLN A 76 -3.52 12.14 -5.99
CA GLN A 76 -2.58 11.56 -6.96
C GLN A 76 -2.14 10.13 -6.58
N GLY A 77 -2.27 9.76 -5.30
CA GLY A 77 -1.94 8.44 -4.76
C GLY A 77 -3.14 7.79 -4.08
N MET A 78 -2.98 7.43 -2.80
CA MET A 78 -3.87 6.56 -2.05
C MET A 78 -5.34 6.97 -2.09
N CYS A 79 -5.69 8.22 -1.73
CA CYS A 79 -7.10 8.64 -1.76
C CYS A 79 -7.68 8.59 -3.17
N GLY A 80 -6.86 8.86 -4.20
CA GLY A 80 -7.28 8.68 -5.59
C GLY A 80 -7.54 7.21 -5.92
N GLY A 81 -6.66 6.31 -5.50
CA GLY A 81 -6.86 4.86 -5.63
C GLY A 81 -8.12 4.38 -4.91
N GLN A 82 -8.38 4.87 -3.70
CA GLN A 82 -9.60 4.56 -2.96
C GLN A 82 -10.86 5.02 -3.69
N ALA A 83 -10.85 6.23 -4.27
CA ALA A 83 -11.97 6.72 -5.05
C ALA A 83 -12.22 5.86 -6.30
N ILE A 84 -11.15 5.38 -6.95
CA ILE A 84 -11.26 4.45 -8.08
C ILE A 84 -11.87 3.14 -7.61
N ASP A 85 -11.41 2.57 -6.49
CA ASP A 85 -11.91 1.33 -5.91
C ASP A 85 -13.41 1.36 -5.61
N LEU A 86 -13.87 2.40 -4.91
CA LEU A 86 -15.30 2.63 -4.66
C LEU A 86 -16.09 2.76 -5.96
N SER A 87 -15.59 3.52 -6.94
CA SER A 87 -16.29 3.70 -8.23
C SER A 87 -16.32 2.44 -9.10
N ALA A 88 -15.35 1.54 -8.89
CA ALA A 88 -15.22 0.28 -9.61
C ALA A 88 -15.98 -0.86 -8.93
N THR A 89 -16.43 -0.66 -7.69
CA THR A 89 -17.31 -1.63 -7.00
C THR A 89 -18.57 -1.85 -7.84
N ASP A 90 -18.99 -3.11 -7.97
CA ASP A 90 -20.04 -3.56 -8.89
C ASP A 90 -19.80 -3.39 -10.40
N HIS A 91 -18.60 -2.97 -10.79
CA HIS A 91 -18.21 -2.81 -12.19
C HIS A 91 -17.00 -3.68 -12.52
N ASN A 92 -17.01 -4.28 -13.71
CA ASN A 92 -15.82 -4.99 -14.21
C ASN A 92 -14.87 -3.99 -14.86
N ILE A 93 -13.70 -3.81 -14.26
CA ILE A 93 -12.61 -3.00 -14.85
C ILE A 93 -11.57 -3.93 -15.50
N ASN A 94 -10.90 -3.43 -16.53
CA ASN A 94 -9.83 -4.18 -17.19
C ASN A 94 -8.54 -4.18 -16.34
N LEU A 95 -7.57 -5.01 -16.75
CA LEU A 95 -6.30 -5.16 -16.03
C LEU A 95 -5.51 -3.85 -15.91
N ASP A 96 -5.52 -3.01 -16.94
CA ASP A 96 -4.81 -1.72 -16.92
C ASP A 96 -5.38 -0.80 -15.85
N ARG A 97 -6.70 -0.69 -15.78
CA ARG A 97 -7.39 0.14 -14.78
C ARG A 97 -7.24 -0.43 -13.37
N LEU A 98 -7.26 -1.75 -13.22
CA LEU A 98 -6.99 -2.41 -11.93
C LEU A 98 -5.55 -2.15 -11.48
N THR A 99 -4.59 -2.21 -12.41
CA THR A 99 -3.18 -1.90 -12.13
C THR A 99 -3.02 -0.44 -11.71
N GLU A 100 -3.71 0.50 -12.35
CA GLU A 100 -3.73 1.91 -11.92
C GLU A 100 -4.31 2.07 -10.51
N LEU A 101 -5.44 1.42 -10.22
CA LEU A 101 -6.06 1.40 -8.90
C LEU A 101 -5.05 0.93 -7.85
N HIS A 102 -4.44 -0.23 -8.01
CA HIS A 102 -3.50 -0.79 -7.03
C HIS A 102 -2.23 0.04 -6.87
N ASN A 103 -1.67 0.55 -7.96
CA ASN A 103 -0.52 1.46 -7.91
C ASN A 103 -0.83 2.72 -7.09
N LYS A 104 -2.07 3.20 -7.12
CA LYS A 104 -2.51 4.36 -6.33
C LYS A 104 -2.87 3.97 -4.89
N LYS A 105 -3.84 3.08 -4.70
CA LYS A 105 -4.43 2.71 -3.40
C LYS A 105 -3.36 2.18 -2.44
N THR A 106 -2.47 1.34 -2.94
CA THR A 106 -1.50 0.60 -2.10
C THR A 106 -0.06 0.93 -2.47
N GLY A 107 0.26 0.89 -3.77
CA GLY A 107 1.62 1.09 -4.25
C GLY A 107 2.21 2.47 -3.93
N ALA A 108 1.39 3.52 -3.90
CA ALA A 108 1.85 4.89 -3.66
C ALA A 108 2.49 5.06 -2.27
N LEU A 109 1.91 4.48 -1.22
CA LEU A 109 2.47 4.59 0.14
C LEU A 109 3.69 3.68 0.35
N ILE A 110 3.71 2.51 -0.26
CA ILE A 110 4.91 1.65 -0.25
C ILE A 110 6.07 2.37 -0.94
N SER A 111 5.80 2.99 -2.08
CA SER A 111 6.80 3.77 -2.82
C SER A 111 7.25 5.00 -2.05
N CYS A 112 6.31 5.70 -1.41
CA CYS A 112 6.61 6.83 -0.52
C CYS A 112 7.56 6.42 0.61
N ALA A 113 7.36 5.28 1.27
CA ALA A 113 8.22 4.84 2.36
C ALA A 113 9.69 4.69 1.91
N VAL A 114 9.90 4.14 0.71
CA VAL A 114 11.24 4.05 0.11
C VAL A 114 11.76 5.43 -0.28
N GLU A 115 10.94 6.24 -0.96
CA GLU A 115 11.33 7.57 -1.45
C GLU A 115 11.77 8.52 -0.33
N LEU A 116 11.08 8.48 0.82
CA LEU A 116 11.47 9.24 2.02
C LEU A 116 12.89 8.88 2.48
N ALA A 117 13.26 7.60 2.47
CA ALA A 117 14.62 7.16 2.82
C ALA A 117 15.66 7.62 1.79
N LEU A 118 15.32 7.62 0.50
CA LEU A 118 16.21 8.10 -0.56
C LEU A 118 16.47 9.61 -0.44
N ILE A 119 15.44 10.38 -0.13
CA ILE A 119 15.55 11.83 0.13
C ILE A 119 16.44 12.07 1.35
N ALA A 120 16.27 11.32 2.43
CA ALA A 120 17.10 11.42 3.62
C ALA A 120 18.58 11.14 3.32
N ALA A 121 18.85 10.08 2.57
CA ALA A 121 20.19 9.63 2.24
C ALA A 121 20.87 10.47 1.13
N ASN A 122 20.12 11.33 0.43
CA ASN A 122 20.61 12.16 -0.68
C ASN A 122 21.41 11.35 -1.72
N VAL A 123 20.81 10.25 -2.18
CA VAL A 123 21.46 9.30 -3.10
C VAL A 123 21.60 9.87 -4.52
N PRO A 124 22.55 9.37 -5.33
CA PRO A 124 22.64 9.67 -6.75
C PRO A 124 21.35 9.36 -7.53
N ASP A 125 21.06 10.14 -8.59
CA ASP A 125 19.84 10.04 -9.40
C ASP A 125 19.61 8.66 -10.04
N ASP A 126 20.68 7.97 -10.44
CA ASP A 126 20.63 6.62 -10.99
C ASP A 126 20.23 5.59 -9.93
N HIS A 127 20.77 5.70 -8.72
CA HIS A 127 20.37 4.89 -7.57
C HIS A 127 18.92 5.16 -7.18
N TYR A 128 18.51 6.44 -7.18
CA TYR A 128 17.14 6.86 -6.92
C TYR A 128 16.15 6.17 -7.87
N LYS A 129 16.43 6.22 -9.18
CA LYS A 129 15.58 5.60 -10.21
C LYS A 129 15.46 4.08 -10.03
N LEU A 130 16.56 3.41 -9.68
CA LEU A 130 16.55 1.96 -9.43
C LEU A 130 15.70 1.61 -8.20
N MET A 131 15.86 2.34 -7.10
CA MET A 131 15.08 2.12 -5.88
C MET A 131 13.60 2.45 -6.06
N MET A 132 13.26 3.50 -6.82
CA MET A 132 11.87 3.80 -7.14
C MET A 132 11.27 2.75 -8.08
N LYS A 133 12.03 2.19 -9.02
CA LYS A 133 11.57 1.04 -9.82
C LYS A 133 11.24 -0.14 -8.91
N TYR A 134 12.16 -0.50 -8.00
CA TYR A 134 11.92 -1.54 -6.99
C TYR A 134 10.64 -1.27 -6.19
N ALA A 135 10.47 -0.05 -5.67
CA ALA A 135 9.36 0.27 -4.78
C ALA A 135 7.99 0.24 -5.47
N HIS A 136 7.90 0.77 -6.71
CA HIS A 136 6.66 0.70 -7.49
C HIS A 136 6.27 -0.74 -7.82
N THR A 137 7.23 -1.55 -8.26
CA THR A 137 6.98 -2.96 -8.59
C THR A 137 6.59 -3.77 -7.36
N LEU A 138 7.26 -3.53 -6.24
CA LEU A 138 6.94 -4.15 -4.95
C LEU A 138 5.54 -3.77 -4.47
N GLY A 139 5.17 -2.50 -4.63
CA GLY A 139 3.85 -2.00 -4.24
C GLY A 139 2.70 -2.69 -4.99
N LEU A 140 2.88 -2.94 -6.29
CA LEU A 140 1.92 -3.73 -7.05
C LEU A 140 1.91 -5.20 -6.61
N ALA A 141 3.10 -5.81 -6.43
CA ALA A 141 3.22 -7.20 -5.98
C ALA A 141 2.50 -7.44 -4.65
N PHE A 142 2.62 -6.49 -3.71
CA PHE A 142 1.95 -6.54 -2.42
C PHE A 142 0.43 -6.67 -2.56
N GLN A 143 -0.17 -5.89 -3.46
CA GLN A 143 -1.62 -5.90 -3.66
C GLN A 143 -2.07 -7.15 -4.43
N VAL A 144 -1.32 -7.60 -5.43
CA VAL A 144 -1.60 -8.88 -6.11
C VAL A 144 -1.59 -10.04 -5.11
N GLN A 145 -0.64 -10.04 -4.16
CA GLN A 145 -0.62 -11.03 -3.09
C GLN A 145 -1.81 -10.89 -2.13
N ASP A 146 -2.21 -9.67 -1.78
CA ASP A 146 -3.37 -9.42 -0.91
C ASP A 146 -4.65 -10.01 -1.53
N ASP A 147 -4.87 -9.80 -2.82
CA ASP A 147 -5.97 -10.37 -3.59
C ASP A 147 -5.93 -11.93 -3.61
N ILE A 148 -4.73 -12.52 -3.68
CA ILE A 148 -4.54 -13.98 -3.62
C ILE A 148 -4.88 -14.52 -2.22
N LEU A 149 -4.44 -13.82 -1.18
CA LEU A 149 -4.68 -14.20 0.21
C LEU A 149 -6.17 -14.08 0.57
N ASP A 150 -6.91 -13.09 0.07
CA ASP A 150 -8.35 -12.95 0.31
C ASP A 150 -9.15 -14.20 -0.14
N ILE A 151 -8.62 -14.94 -1.12
CA ILE A 151 -9.22 -16.19 -1.62
C ILE A 151 -8.66 -17.43 -0.87
N THR A 152 -7.37 -17.44 -0.56
CA THR A 152 -6.66 -18.67 -0.16
C THR A 152 -6.43 -18.82 1.34
N ALA A 153 -6.40 -17.74 2.10
CA ALA A 153 -6.07 -17.73 3.52
C ALA A 153 -7.33 -17.75 4.41
N SER A 154 -7.22 -18.27 5.64
CA SER A 154 -8.34 -18.25 6.58
C SER A 154 -8.61 -16.84 7.14
N THR A 155 -9.79 -16.63 7.71
CA THR A 155 -10.13 -15.37 8.40
C THR A 155 -9.19 -15.10 9.58
N GLU A 156 -8.76 -16.15 10.30
CA GLU A 156 -7.79 -16.01 11.39
C GLU A 156 -6.40 -15.57 10.90
N GLU A 157 -5.98 -16.03 9.72
CA GLU A 157 -4.72 -15.62 9.08
C GLU A 157 -4.81 -14.19 8.53
N LEU A 158 -5.93 -13.83 7.89
CA LEU A 158 -6.12 -12.49 7.30
C LEU A 158 -6.39 -11.40 8.35
N GLY A 159 -6.99 -11.74 9.48
CA GLY A 159 -7.48 -10.78 10.47
C GLY A 159 -8.63 -9.89 9.98
N LYS A 160 -9.22 -10.24 8.82
CA LYS A 160 -10.45 -9.72 8.17
C LYS A 160 -11.22 -10.90 7.54
N PRO A 161 -12.53 -10.77 7.23
CA PRO A 161 -13.32 -11.85 6.64
C PRO A 161 -12.73 -12.34 5.30
N GLN A 162 -12.55 -13.65 5.16
CA GLN A 162 -12.12 -14.26 3.88
C GLN A 162 -13.17 -14.04 2.80
N GLY A 163 -12.74 -13.73 1.57
CA GLY A 163 -13.62 -13.50 0.42
C GLY A 163 -14.38 -12.18 0.49
N SER A 164 -13.90 -11.22 1.27
CA SER A 164 -14.48 -9.88 1.40
C SER A 164 -14.62 -9.18 0.03
N ASP A 165 -13.63 -9.38 -0.84
CA ASP A 165 -13.62 -8.79 -2.18
C ASP A 165 -14.66 -9.44 -3.10
N GLN A 166 -14.88 -10.75 -2.96
CA GLN A 166 -15.91 -11.48 -3.71
C GLN A 166 -17.31 -11.07 -3.28
N GLN A 167 -17.54 -10.91 -1.97
CA GLN A 167 -18.82 -10.46 -1.43
C GLN A 167 -19.14 -9.03 -1.86
N SER A 168 -18.12 -8.18 -1.96
CA SER A 168 -18.22 -6.79 -2.41
C SER A 168 -18.14 -6.63 -3.93
N ASN A 169 -18.13 -7.73 -4.70
CA ASN A 169 -18.06 -7.75 -6.16
C ASN A 169 -16.93 -6.89 -6.75
N LYS A 170 -15.79 -6.80 -6.06
CA LYS A 170 -14.61 -6.06 -6.53
C LYS A 170 -13.95 -6.78 -7.71
N SER A 171 -13.21 -6.02 -8.52
CA SER A 171 -12.33 -6.59 -9.55
C SER A 171 -10.96 -6.84 -8.93
N THR A 172 -10.46 -8.07 -9.03
CA THR A 172 -9.18 -8.48 -8.44
C THR A 172 -8.32 -9.20 -9.46
N PHE A 173 -7.01 -9.32 -9.19
CA PHE A 173 -6.09 -10.03 -10.09
C PHE A 173 -6.51 -11.50 -10.32
N PRO A 174 -6.87 -12.28 -9.29
CA PRO A 174 -7.37 -13.65 -9.49
C PRO A 174 -8.69 -13.72 -10.28
N LYS A 175 -9.57 -12.71 -10.18
CA LYS A 175 -10.83 -12.66 -10.96
C LYS A 175 -10.54 -12.45 -12.47
N LEU A 176 -9.52 -11.66 -12.80
CA LEU A 176 -9.17 -11.34 -14.19
C LEU A 176 -8.21 -12.35 -14.84
N LEU A 177 -7.26 -12.91 -14.08
CA LEU A 177 -6.17 -13.75 -14.59
C LEU A 177 -6.31 -15.23 -14.20
N GLY A 178 -7.24 -15.56 -13.31
CA GLY A 178 -7.24 -16.82 -12.58
C GLY A 178 -6.18 -16.84 -11.49
N LEU A 179 -6.33 -17.76 -10.52
CA LEU A 179 -5.42 -17.86 -9.37
C LEU A 179 -3.97 -18.13 -9.79
N ASP A 180 -3.75 -19.05 -10.73
CA ASP A 180 -2.40 -19.39 -11.19
C ASP A 180 -1.77 -18.22 -11.98
N GLY A 181 -2.58 -17.49 -12.76
CA GLY A 181 -2.13 -16.29 -13.46
C GLY A 181 -1.75 -15.15 -12.50
N ALA A 182 -2.52 -14.97 -11.43
CA ALA A 182 -2.21 -13.99 -10.38
C ALA A 182 -0.91 -14.36 -9.64
N LYS A 183 -0.69 -15.64 -9.30
CA LYS A 183 0.56 -16.10 -8.67
C LYS A 183 1.77 -15.88 -9.56
N ALA A 184 1.67 -16.25 -10.84
CA ALA A 184 2.75 -16.00 -11.81
C ALA A 184 3.04 -14.50 -11.98
N CYS A 185 2.00 -13.65 -11.93
CA CYS A 185 2.16 -12.20 -11.95
C CYS A 185 2.91 -11.69 -10.71
N ALA A 186 2.54 -12.15 -9.50
CA ALA A 186 3.23 -11.78 -8.27
C ALA A 186 4.71 -12.19 -8.29
N GLU A 187 5.02 -13.41 -8.72
CA GLU A 187 6.40 -13.90 -8.87
C GLU A 187 7.21 -13.05 -9.87
N GLN A 188 6.63 -12.72 -11.04
CA GLN A 188 7.30 -11.87 -12.03
C GLN A 188 7.58 -10.47 -11.48
N LEU A 189 6.63 -9.87 -10.75
CA LEU A 189 6.83 -8.56 -10.14
C LEU A 189 7.98 -8.60 -9.11
N ILE A 190 8.07 -9.63 -8.28
CA ILE A 190 9.19 -9.77 -7.35
C ILE A 190 10.52 -9.91 -8.11
N GLN A 191 10.58 -10.72 -9.17
CA GLN A 191 11.80 -10.84 -9.98
C GLN A 191 12.22 -9.50 -10.60
N ASP A 192 11.25 -8.73 -11.11
CA ASP A 192 11.49 -7.40 -11.68
C ASP A 192 12.00 -6.39 -10.63
N ALA A 193 11.46 -6.45 -9.41
CA ALA A 193 11.90 -5.64 -8.28
C ALA A 193 13.34 -6.00 -7.89
N LEU A 194 13.65 -7.29 -7.74
CA LEU A 194 14.99 -7.79 -7.40
C LEU A 194 16.02 -7.46 -8.48
N SER A 195 15.64 -7.50 -9.76
CA SER A 195 16.50 -7.10 -10.88
C SER A 195 16.91 -5.63 -10.82
N ALA A 196 16.11 -4.76 -10.22
CA ALA A 196 16.49 -3.37 -9.98
C ALA A 196 17.55 -3.26 -8.87
N LEU A 197 17.43 -4.08 -7.82
CA LEU A 197 18.37 -4.09 -6.69
C LEU A 197 19.77 -4.58 -7.07
N THR A 198 19.88 -5.59 -7.94
CA THR A 198 21.20 -6.14 -8.35
C THR A 198 22.11 -5.15 -9.08
N LYS A 199 21.53 -4.02 -9.54
CA LYS A 199 22.26 -2.94 -10.22
C LYS A 199 22.83 -1.91 -9.25
N LEU A 200 22.48 -1.98 -7.97
CA LEU A 200 22.99 -1.08 -6.95
C LEU A 200 24.34 -1.60 -6.41
N PRO A 201 25.27 -0.70 -6.05
CA PRO A 201 26.58 -1.08 -5.50
C PRO A 201 26.53 -1.42 -4.00
N TYR A 202 25.34 -1.61 -3.43
CA TYR A 202 25.12 -1.74 -1.98
C TYR A 202 24.73 -3.17 -1.61
N ASN A 203 24.89 -3.54 -0.33
CA ASN A 203 24.27 -4.75 0.19
C ASN A 203 22.76 -4.55 0.32
N SER A 204 22.00 -5.11 -0.63
CA SER A 204 20.54 -5.04 -0.69
C SER A 204 19.84 -6.29 -0.14
N GLN A 205 20.54 -7.17 0.60
CA GLN A 205 19.98 -8.46 1.01
C GLN A 205 18.70 -8.30 1.86
N LEU A 206 18.69 -7.39 2.83
CA LEU A 206 17.54 -7.21 3.72
C LEU A 206 16.27 -6.77 2.96
N ILE A 207 16.41 -5.89 1.98
CA ILE A 207 15.28 -5.43 1.15
C ILE A 207 14.89 -6.45 0.08
N ALA A 208 15.83 -7.31 -0.36
CA ALA A 208 15.52 -8.46 -1.21
C ALA A 208 14.72 -9.51 -0.43
N ASP A 209 15.14 -9.84 0.79
CA ASP A 209 14.43 -10.78 1.68
C ASP A 209 13.02 -10.27 2.00
N PHE A 210 12.87 -8.96 2.24
CA PHE A 210 11.55 -8.35 2.43
C PHE A 210 10.66 -8.47 1.18
N ALA A 211 11.23 -8.37 -0.02
CA ALA A 211 10.47 -8.56 -1.25
C ALA A 211 9.97 -10.01 -1.41
N HIS A 212 10.80 -11.00 -1.06
CA HIS A 212 10.36 -12.40 -1.00
C HIS A 212 9.28 -12.63 0.05
N TYR A 213 9.48 -12.08 1.25
CA TYR A 213 8.48 -12.15 2.33
C TYR A 213 7.11 -11.67 1.86
N ILE A 214 7.03 -10.59 1.08
CA ILE A 214 5.75 -10.02 0.65
C ILE A 214 4.85 -11.01 -0.10
N ILE A 215 5.41 -11.93 -0.90
CA ILE A 215 4.63 -12.94 -1.63
C ILE A 215 4.57 -14.30 -0.93
N GLU A 216 5.47 -14.57 0.02
CA GLU A 216 5.48 -15.80 0.82
C GLU A 216 4.65 -15.69 2.10
N ARG A 217 4.33 -14.46 2.52
CA ARG A 217 3.61 -14.19 3.75
C ARG A 217 2.24 -14.86 3.77
N ARG A 218 1.88 -15.29 4.98
CA ARG A 218 0.51 -15.66 5.37
C ARG A 218 -0.08 -14.68 6.40
N LEU A 219 0.69 -13.63 6.73
CA LEU A 219 0.42 -12.52 7.67
C LEU A 219 1.07 -11.22 7.15
#